data_AF-G1N6K0-F1
#
_entry.id   AF-G1N6K0-F1
#
_cell.length_a   1.000
_cell.length_b   1.000
_cell.length_c   1.000
_cell.angle_alpha   90.00
_cell.angle_beta   90.00
_cell.angle_gamma   90.00
#
_symmetry.space_group_name_H-M   'P 1'
#
loop_
_entity.id
_entity.type
_entity.pdbx_description
1 polymer ?
#
loop_
_entity_poly.entity_id
_entity_poly.type
_entity_poly.pdbx_seq_one_letter_code
_entity_poly.pdbx_strand_id
1 'polypeptide(L)'
;MNQKQQKPTLSGQRFKTRKRDEKERFDPTQFQDCIIQGLTETGTDLEAVAKFLDASGAKLDYRRYAETLFDILVAGGMLAPGGTLADDMTRTDVCVFAAQEDLETMQAFAQVFNKLIRRYKYLEKGFEDEVKKLLLFLKGFSESERNKLAMLTGILLANGTLNASILNSLYNENLVKEGVSAAFAVKLFKSWINEKDINAVAVSLRKVNMDNRLMELFPANKQSVEHFSKYFTEAGLKELSEYVRNQQTIGARKELQKELQEQMSRGDPFKDIILYVKEEMKKNNISEQTVIAIIWSSVMSTVEWNKKEELVAEQAIKHLKQYSPLLAAFTTQGQSELTLLLKIQEYCYDNIHFMKAFQKIVVLFYKAEVLSEEPILKWYKDAHLAKGKSVFLEQMKKFVEWLKNAEEESESEAEEGD
;
A
#
# COMPACT_ATOMS: atom_id res chain seq x y z
N MET A 1 -68.96 -57.33 49.72
CA MET A 1 -69.00 -55.95 50.25
C MET A 1 -67.69 -55.24 49.93
N ASN A 2 -67.81 -53.93 49.72
CA ASN A 2 -66.80 -52.86 49.62
C ASN A 2 -66.08 -52.57 48.29
N GLN A 3 -66.56 -51.48 47.71
CA GLN A 3 -66.00 -50.59 46.68
C GLN A 3 -64.60 -50.05 47.06
N LYS A 4 -63.79 -49.73 46.05
CA LYS A 4 -62.96 -48.52 46.04
C LYS A 4 -62.97 -47.89 44.63
N GLN A 5 -63.20 -46.58 44.63
CA GLN A 5 -63.42 -45.68 43.50
C GLN A 5 -62.24 -45.62 42.51
N GLN A 6 -62.56 -45.49 41.22
CA GLN A 6 -61.60 -45.14 40.16
C GLN A 6 -61.11 -43.69 40.34
N LYS A 7 -59.79 -43.49 40.22
CA LYS A 7 -59.17 -42.17 40.14
C LYS A 7 -59.27 -41.62 38.71
N PRO A 8 -59.45 -40.29 38.55
CA PRO A 8 -59.72 -39.67 37.25
C PRO A 8 -58.52 -39.72 36.31
N THR A 9 -58.80 -40.02 35.04
CA THR A 9 -57.87 -39.91 33.91
C THR A 9 -57.69 -38.43 33.56
N LEU A 10 -56.45 -37.95 33.55
CA LEU A 10 -56.12 -36.60 33.05
C LEU A 10 -56.26 -36.59 31.52
N SER A 11 -57.45 -36.23 31.06
CA SER A 11 -57.70 -35.75 29.72
C SER A 11 -57.06 -34.37 29.54
N GLY A 12 -56.21 -34.23 28.52
CA GLY A 12 -55.94 -32.96 27.86
C GLY A 12 -54.86 -32.07 28.49
N GLN A 13 -53.60 -32.35 28.18
CA GLN A 13 -52.63 -31.27 28.01
C GLN A 13 -51.77 -31.56 26.77
N ARG A 14 -52.26 -31.08 25.60
CA ARG A 14 -51.37 -30.86 24.46
C ARG A 14 -50.36 -29.81 24.90
N PHE A 15 -49.10 -30.21 25.05
CA PHE A 15 -48.00 -29.27 25.14
C PHE A 15 -47.97 -28.46 23.84
N LYS A 16 -48.59 -27.27 23.85
CA LYS A 16 -48.37 -26.27 22.81
C LYS A 16 -46.96 -25.73 23.04
N THR A 17 -46.00 -26.23 22.29
CA THR A 17 -44.75 -25.52 22.02
C THR A 17 -45.12 -24.10 21.59
N ARG A 18 -44.58 -23.10 22.28
CA ARG A 18 -44.76 -21.70 21.88
C ARG A 18 -44.06 -21.53 20.53
N LYS A 19 -44.67 -20.78 19.60
CA LYS A 19 -44.12 -20.39 18.27
C LYS A 19 -42.67 -19.84 18.27
N ARG A 20 -42.08 -19.59 19.44
CA ARG A 20 -40.71 -19.10 19.62
C ARG A 20 -39.63 -20.19 19.64
N ASP A 21 -40.00 -21.47 19.81
CA ASP A 21 -39.02 -22.56 19.95
C ASP A 21 -38.88 -23.47 18.71
N GLU A 22 -39.63 -23.20 17.63
CA GLU A 22 -39.29 -23.76 16.31
C GLU A 22 -38.10 -22.98 15.76
N LYS A 23 -36.87 -23.42 16.07
CA LYS A 23 -35.71 -23.06 15.25
C LYS A 23 -36.03 -23.58 13.84
N GLU A 24 -36.31 -22.68 12.90
CA GLU A 24 -36.40 -23.05 11.48
C GLU A 24 -35.23 -23.97 11.15
N ARG A 25 -35.52 -25.13 10.55
CA ARG A 25 -34.48 -26.11 10.20
C ARG A 25 -33.52 -25.44 9.22
N PHE A 26 -32.21 -25.63 9.42
CA PHE A 26 -31.22 -25.16 8.44
C PHE A 26 -31.33 -26.05 7.21
N ASP A 27 -31.82 -25.48 6.11
CA ASP A 27 -32.08 -26.20 4.86
C ASP A 27 -31.51 -25.40 3.68
N PRO A 28 -30.19 -25.48 3.45
CA PRO A 28 -29.53 -24.72 2.39
C PRO A 28 -29.95 -25.19 0.99
N THR A 29 -30.39 -26.44 0.85
CA THR A 29 -30.92 -26.98 -0.43
C THR A 29 -32.24 -26.31 -0.79
N GLN A 30 -33.19 -26.24 0.15
CA GLN A 30 -34.45 -25.54 -0.10
C GLN A 30 -34.21 -24.05 -0.42
N PHE A 31 -33.30 -23.40 0.31
CA PHE A 31 -32.92 -22.02 0.03
C PHE A 31 -32.34 -21.88 -1.38
N GLN A 32 -31.41 -22.76 -1.77
CA GLN A 32 -30.81 -22.78 -3.11
C GLN A 32 -31.87 -22.92 -4.19
N ASP A 33 -32.79 -23.88 -4.06
CA ASP A 33 -33.82 -24.13 -5.07
C ASP A 33 -34.71 -22.90 -5.28
N CYS A 34 -35.09 -22.20 -4.20
CA CYS A 34 -35.84 -20.94 -4.30
C CYS A 34 -35.06 -19.83 -5.01
N ILE A 35 -33.77 -19.68 -4.72
CA ILE A 35 -32.92 -18.66 -5.38
C ILE A 35 -32.73 -19.01 -6.85
N ILE A 36 -32.35 -20.24 -7.18
CA ILE A 36 -32.11 -20.70 -8.55
C ILE A 36 -33.38 -20.56 -9.39
N GLN A 37 -34.55 -20.94 -8.85
CA GLN A 37 -35.81 -20.77 -9.55
C GLN A 37 -36.05 -19.31 -9.92
N GLY A 38 -35.92 -18.39 -8.96
CA GLY A 38 -36.14 -16.97 -9.22
C GLY A 38 -35.11 -16.35 -10.17
N LEU A 39 -33.85 -16.78 -10.10
CA LEU A 39 -32.81 -16.37 -11.07
C LEU A 39 -33.13 -16.87 -12.49
N THR A 40 -33.61 -18.11 -12.61
CA THR A 40 -34.02 -18.68 -13.91
C THR A 40 -35.17 -17.89 -14.52
N GLU A 41 -36.14 -17.46 -13.71
CA GLU A 41 -37.27 -16.61 -14.15
C GLU A 41 -36.83 -15.21 -14.63
N THR A 42 -35.71 -14.68 -14.11
CA THR A 42 -35.16 -13.39 -14.55
C THR A 42 -34.34 -13.46 -15.84
N GLY A 43 -33.91 -14.66 -16.27
CA GLY A 43 -33.03 -14.83 -17.43
C GLY A 43 -31.69 -14.10 -17.26
N THR A 44 -31.17 -13.52 -18.34
CA THR A 44 -29.86 -12.83 -18.34
C THR A 44 -29.97 -11.33 -18.00
N ASP A 45 -31.14 -10.82 -17.63
CA ASP A 45 -31.33 -9.41 -17.26
C ASP A 45 -30.87 -9.17 -15.81
N LEU A 46 -29.67 -8.61 -15.64
CA LEU A 46 -29.07 -8.35 -14.34
C LEU A 46 -29.82 -7.27 -13.53
N GLU A 47 -30.61 -6.40 -14.17
CA GLU A 47 -31.50 -5.48 -13.44
C GLU A 47 -32.70 -6.22 -12.84
N ALA A 48 -33.25 -7.19 -13.58
CA ALA A 48 -34.30 -8.07 -13.08
C ALA A 48 -33.77 -8.96 -11.95
N VAL A 49 -32.55 -9.49 -12.07
CA VAL A 49 -31.85 -10.23 -10.99
C VAL A 49 -31.74 -9.37 -9.74
N ALA A 50 -31.26 -8.12 -9.84
CA ALA A 50 -31.13 -7.24 -8.68
C ALA A 50 -32.48 -6.96 -7.99
N LYS A 51 -33.56 -6.74 -8.77
CA LYS A 51 -34.91 -6.54 -8.25
C LYS A 51 -35.46 -7.79 -7.56
N PHE A 52 -35.24 -8.97 -8.15
CA PHE A 52 -35.60 -10.24 -7.54
C PHE A 52 -34.88 -10.42 -6.20
N LEU A 53 -33.56 -10.22 -6.16
CA LEU A 53 -32.78 -10.37 -4.95
C LEU A 53 -33.19 -9.38 -3.84
N ASP A 54 -33.54 -8.14 -4.18
CA ASP A 54 -34.12 -7.19 -3.23
C ASP A 54 -35.46 -7.69 -2.69
N ALA A 55 -36.40 -8.06 -3.55
CA ALA A 55 -37.73 -8.52 -3.14
C ALA A 55 -37.69 -9.82 -2.31
N SER A 56 -36.81 -10.75 -2.67
CA SER A 56 -36.70 -12.07 -2.03
C SER A 56 -36.04 -12.00 -0.65
N GLY A 57 -35.16 -11.03 -0.39
CA GLY A 57 -34.51 -10.87 0.92
C GLY A 57 -35.45 -10.48 2.07
N ALA A 58 -36.68 -10.04 1.74
CA ALA A 58 -37.73 -9.83 2.74
C ALA A 58 -38.43 -11.14 3.17
N LYS A 59 -38.30 -12.21 2.36
CA LYS A 59 -38.95 -13.51 2.58
C LYS A 59 -37.96 -14.60 2.95
N LEU A 60 -36.74 -14.53 2.42
CA LEU A 60 -35.68 -15.51 2.62
C LEU A 60 -34.64 -14.97 3.61
N ASP A 61 -34.13 -15.82 4.50
CA ASP A 61 -33.13 -15.44 5.49
C ASP A 61 -31.71 -15.41 4.88
N TYR A 62 -31.39 -14.35 4.16
CA TYR A 62 -30.05 -14.17 3.58
C TYR A 62 -28.94 -14.17 4.62
N ARG A 63 -29.20 -13.73 5.86
CA ARG A 63 -28.17 -13.68 6.89
C ARG A 63 -27.70 -15.08 7.26
N ARG A 64 -28.64 -16.02 7.37
CA ARG A 64 -28.36 -17.41 7.71
C ARG A 64 -27.75 -18.19 6.55
N TYR A 65 -28.13 -17.87 5.32
CA TYR A 65 -27.70 -18.57 4.10
C TYR A 65 -26.74 -17.73 3.25
N ALA A 66 -25.96 -16.83 3.86
CA ALA A 66 -25.09 -15.90 3.14
C ALA A 66 -24.07 -16.63 2.25
N GLU A 67 -23.40 -17.66 2.79
CA GLU A 67 -22.47 -18.52 2.04
C GLU A 67 -23.17 -19.15 0.82
N THR A 68 -24.29 -19.85 1.04
CA THR A 68 -25.08 -20.46 -0.02
C THR A 68 -25.53 -19.44 -1.08
N LEU A 69 -25.96 -18.25 -0.66
CA LEU A 69 -26.37 -17.18 -1.57
C LEU A 69 -25.21 -16.75 -2.48
N PHE A 70 -24.03 -16.51 -1.91
CA PHE A 70 -22.87 -16.04 -2.68
C PHE A 70 -22.24 -17.14 -3.54
N ASP A 71 -22.27 -18.40 -3.09
CA ASP A 71 -21.94 -19.55 -3.92
C ASP A 71 -22.81 -19.61 -5.18
N ILE A 72 -24.13 -19.42 -5.04
CA ILE A 72 -25.06 -19.41 -6.19
C ILE A 72 -24.77 -18.24 -7.12
N LEU A 73 -24.61 -17.02 -6.58
CA LEU A 73 -24.41 -15.82 -7.40
C LEU A 73 -23.07 -15.85 -8.15
N VAL A 74 -22.02 -16.45 -7.56
CA VAL A 74 -20.71 -16.53 -8.18
C VAL A 74 -20.56 -17.78 -9.04
N ALA A 75 -20.79 -18.96 -8.48
CA ALA A 75 -20.49 -20.26 -9.08
C ALA A 75 -21.73 -20.98 -9.65
N GLY A 76 -22.93 -20.44 -9.47
CA GLY A 76 -24.17 -21.01 -10.01
C GLY A 76 -24.79 -22.10 -9.14
N GLY A 77 -24.19 -22.45 -8.00
CA GLY A 77 -24.70 -23.44 -7.04
C GLY A 77 -23.77 -23.57 -5.84
N MET A 78 -24.20 -24.31 -4.81
CA MET A 78 -23.38 -24.58 -3.61
C MET A 78 -22.02 -25.22 -3.96
N LEU A 79 -20.97 -24.73 -3.31
CA LEU A 79 -19.63 -25.29 -3.44
C LEU A 79 -19.37 -26.36 -2.36
N ALA A 80 -18.71 -27.45 -2.74
CA ALA A 80 -18.25 -28.47 -1.81
C ALA A 80 -17.12 -27.94 -0.92
N PRO A 81 -16.87 -28.58 0.25
CA PRO A 81 -15.68 -28.29 1.05
C PRO A 81 -14.41 -28.45 0.20
N GLY A 82 -13.73 -27.34 -0.09
CA GLY A 82 -12.60 -27.31 -1.04
C GLY A 82 -12.82 -26.46 -2.29
N GLY A 83 -13.99 -25.85 -2.45
CA GLY A 83 -14.29 -24.90 -3.53
C GLY A 83 -14.46 -25.54 -4.91
N THR A 84 -14.80 -26.83 -4.96
CA THR A 84 -15.23 -27.48 -6.20
C THR A 84 -16.74 -27.50 -6.28
N LEU A 85 -17.29 -27.40 -7.48
CA LEU A 85 -18.71 -27.62 -7.70
C LEU A 85 -19.03 -29.09 -7.46
N ALA A 86 -20.04 -29.37 -6.63
CA ALA A 86 -20.50 -30.73 -6.44
C ALA A 86 -21.20 -31.25 -7.72
N ASP A 87 -20.91 -32.49 -8.11
CA ASP A 87 -21.37 -33.08 -9.39
C ASP A 87 -22.90 -33.32 -9.44
N ASP A 88 -23.57 -33.47 -8.29
CA ASP A 88 -24.98 -33.88 -8.19
C ASP A 88 -25.96 -32.75 -7.79
N MET A 89 -25.59 -31.47 -7.98
CA MET A 89 -26.40 -30.34 -7.47
C MET A 89 -27.03 -29.47 -8.56
N THR A 90 -28.22 -28.92 -8.26
CA THR A 90 -28.95 -27.93 -9.07
C THR A 90 -28.06 -26.72 -9.36
N ARG A 91 -28.00 -26.26 -10.62
CA ARG A 91 -27.19 -25.12 -11.05
C ARG A 91 -28.00 -24.09 -11.83
N THR A 92 -27.52 -22.85 -11.84
CA THR A 92 -28.01 -21.76 -12.70
C THR A 92 -26.89 -21.20 -13.57
N ASP A 93 -27.22 -20.85 -14.81
CA ASP A 93 -26.34 -20.11 -15.71
C ASP A 93 -26.39 -18.59 -15.47
N VAL A 94 -27.28 -18.13 -14.58
CA VAL A 94 -27.38 -16.72 -14.16
C VAL A 94 -26.43 -16.47 -12.99
N CYS A 95 -25.13 -16.65 -13.25
CA CYS A 95 -24.06 -16.48 -12.28
C CYS A 95 -22.76 -15.97 -12.94
N VAL A 96 -21.82 -15.50 -12.13
CA VAL A 96 -20.54 -14.94 -12.62
C VAL A 96 -19.73 -15.96 -13.43
N PHE A 97 -19.71 -17.23 -13.01
CA PHE A 97 -18.92 -18.29 -13.66
C PHE A 97 -19.48 -18.76 -15.00
N ALA A 98 -20.78 -18.55 -15.25
CA ALA A 98 -21.39 -18.80 -16.56
C ALA A 98 -21.40 -17.56 -17.47
N ALA A 99 -21.13 -16.37 -16.92
CA ALA A 99 -21.15 -15.11 -17.65
C ALA A 99 -20.02 -14.96 -18.69
N GLN A 100 -20.16 -13.98 -19.58
CA GLN A 100 -19.12 -13.60 -20.53
C GLN A 100 -17.92 -12.95 -19.81
N GLU A 101 -16.70 -13.30 -20.25
CA GLU A 101 -15.44 -12.76 -19.70
C GLU A 101 -15.09 -11.41 -20.33
N ASP A 102 -15.88 -10.39 -20.03
CA ASP A 102 -15.64 -9.00 -20.45
C ASP A 102 -15.96 -8.01 -19.32
N LEU A 103 -15.44 -6.79 -19.44
CA LEU A 103 -15.54 -5.81 -18.36
C LEU A 103 -16.97 -5.30 -18.16
N GLU A 104 -17.73 -5.12 -19.23
CA GLU A 104 -19.11 -4.61 -19.19
C GLU A 104 -20.01 -5.57 -18.40
N THR A 105 -19.90 -6.86 -18.72
CA THR A 105 -20.62 -7.92 -17.99
C THR A 105 -20.22 -7.97 -16.51
N MET A 106 -18.92 -7.89 -16.20
CA MET A 106 -18.44 -7.91 -14.81
C MET A 106 -18.85 -6.65 -14.02
N GLN A 107 -18.93 -5.49 -14.67
CA GLN A 107 -19.46 -4.26 -14.07
C GLN A 107 -20.95 -4.39 -13.77
N ALA A 108 -21.73 -4.99 -14.67
CA ALA A 108 -23.15 -5.22 -14.45
C ALA A 108 -23.39 -6.19 -13.28
N PHE A 109 -22.62 -7.28 -13.17
CA PHE A 109 -22.66 -8.14 -11.98
C PHE A 109 -22.24 -7.40 -10.71
N ALA A 110 -21.18 -6.57 -10.77
CA ALA A 110 -20.78 -5.76 -9.62
C ALA A 110 -21.90 -4.83 -9.14
N GLN A 111 -22.72 -4.27 -10.05
CA GLN A 111 -23.89 -3.48 -9.68
C GLN A 111 -24.94 -4.29 -8.93
N VAL A 112 -25.16 -5.56 -9.31
CA VAL A 112 -26.06 -6.47 -8.57
C VAL A 112 -25.58 -6.64 -7.12
N PHE A 113 -24.30 -6.99 -6.93
CA PHE A 113 -23.70 -7.10 -5.60
C PHE A 113 -23.77 -5.79 -4.82
N ASN A 114 -23.46 -4.65 -5.45
CA ASN A 114 -23.51 -3.34 -4.81
C ASN A 114 -24.93 -3.01 -4.31
N LYS A 115 -25.95 -3.25 -5.14
CA LYS A 115 -27.36 -3.05 -4.75
C LYS A 115 -27.75 -3.96 -3.60
N LEU A 116 -27.40 -5.25 -3.68
CA LEU A 116 -27.70 -6.24 -2.66
C LEU A 116 -27.06 -5.88 -1.31
N ILE A 117 -25.76 -5.60 -1.28
CA ILE A 117 -25.03 -5.26 -0.04
C ILE A 117 -25.47 -3.91 0.52
N ARG A 118 -25.76 -2.91 -0.33
CA ARG A 118 -26.28 -1.62 0.14
C ARG A 118 -27.65 -1.76 0.80
N ARG A 119 -28.51 -2.64 0.26
CA ARG A 119 -29.84 -2.92 0.79
C ARG A 119 -29.79 -3.75 2.06
N TYR A 120 -28.98 -4.80 2.07
CA TYR A 120 -28.84 -5.77 3.15
C TYR A 120 -27.43 -5.69 3.74
N LYS A 121 -27.13 -4.57 4.41
CA LYS A 121 -25.79 -4.26 4.93
C LYS A 121 -25.22 -5.34 5.86
N TYR A 122 -26.07 -6.12 6.53
CA TYR A 122 -25.63 -7.26 7.35
C TYR A 122 -24.95 -8.39 6.56
N LEU A 123 -25.10 -8.42 5.23
CA LEU A 123 -24.43 -9.38 4.35
C LEU A 123 -22.99 -9.03 4.04
N GLU A 124 -22.56 -7.78 4.27
CA GLU A 124 -21.21 -7.31 3.93
C GLU A 124 -20.12 -8.23 4.46
N LYS A 125 -20.19 -8.60 5.74
CA LYS A 125 -19.20 -9.51 6.33
C LYS A 125 -19.27 -10.93 5.74
N GLY A 126 -20.48 -11.45 5.54
CA GLY A 126 -20.66 -12.77 4.92
C GLY A 126 -20.13 -12.80 3.49
N PHE A 127 -20.28 -11.70 2.74
CA PHE A 127 -19.77 -11.56 1.40
C PHE A 127 -18.23 -11.51 1.38
N GLU A 128 -17.63 -10.71 2.26
CA GLU A 128 -16.17 -10.65 2.37
C GLU A 128 -15.56 -12.00 2.76
N ASP A 129 -16.20 -12.72 3.69
CA ASP A 129 -15.72 -14.03 4.14
C ASP A 129 -15.88 -15.08 3.03
N GLU A 130 -16.95 -15.05 2.24
CA GLU A 130 -17.11 -15.95 1.09
C GLU A 130 -16.10 -15.63 -0.01
N VAL A 131 -15.88 -14.35 -0.35
CA VAL A 131 -14.86 -14.00 -1.35
C VAL A 131 -13.48 -14.45 -0.90
N LYS A 132 -13.11 -14.29 0.38
CA LYS A 132 -11.84 -14.83 0.91
C LYS A 132 -11.73 -16.34 0.70
N LYS A 133 -12.82 -17.08 0.93
CA LYS A 133 -12.90 -18.54 0.74
C LYS A 133 -12.73 -18.90 -0.74
N LEU A 134 -13.44 -18.23 -1.65
CA LEU A 134 -13.29 -18.40 -3.10
C LEU A 134 -11.84 -18.14 -3.55
N LEU A 135 -11.21 -17.08 -3.04
CA LEU A 135 -9.81 -16.76 -3.34
C LEU A 135 -8.81 -17.81 -2.82
N LEU A 136 -9.14 -18.56 -1.76
CA LEU A 136 -8.29 -19.68 -1.28
C LEU A 136 -8.40 -20.91 -2.18
N PHE A 137 -9.54 -21.10 -2.84
CA PHE A 137 -9.84 -22.27 -3.67
C PHE A 137 -9.72 -22.03 -5.17
N LEU A 138 -8.99 -21.00 -5.60
CA LEU A 138 -8.82 -20.66 -7.02
C LEU A 138 -8.37 -21.86 -7.88
N LYS A 139 -7.63 -22.82 -7.33
CA LYS A 139 -7.23 -24.05 -8.04
C LYS A 139 -8.40 -24.96 -8.45
N GLY A 140 -9.53 -24.88 -7.76
CA GLY A 140 -10.74 -25.63 -8.09
C GLY A 140 -11.48 -25.06 -9.30
N PHE A 141 -11.10 -23.87 -9.77
CA PHE A 141 -11.76 -23.16 -10.85
C PHE A 141 -10.95 -23.20 -12.14
N SER A 142 -11.65 -23.21 -13.26
CA SER A 142 -11.07 -23.04 -14.59
C SER A 142 -10.37 -21.68 -14.74
N GLU A 143 -9.56 -21.52 -15.79
CA GLU A 143 -8.92 -20.24 -16.08
C GLU A 143 -9.94 -19.12 -16.32
N SER A 144 -11.01 -19.39 -17.07
CA SER A 144 -12.03 -18.37 -17.35
C SER A 144 -12.81 -17.96 -16.09
N GLU A 145 -13.17 -18.91 -15.23
CA GLU A 145 -13.82 -18.61 -13.95
C GLU A 145 -12.92 -17.76 -13.04
N ARG A 146 -11.63 -18.10 -12.94
CA ARG A 146 -10.63 -17.28 -12.21
C ARG A 146 -10.53 -15.88 -12.78
N ASN A 147 -10.51 -15.74 -14.11
CA ASN A 147 -10.43 -14.43 -14.75
C ASN A 147 -11.66 -13.57 -14.44
N LYS A 148 -12.88 -14.13 -14.55
CA LYS A 148 -14.13 -13.44 -14.22
C LYS A 148 -14.19 -13.05 -12.75
N LEU A 149 -13.80 -13.96 -11.84
CA LEU A 149 -13.71 -13.66 -10.41
C LEU A 149 -12.69 -12.54 -10.14
N ALA A 150 -11.52 -12.56 -10.78
CA ALA A 150 -10.50 -11.54 -10.62
C ALA A 150 -11.00 -10.16 -11.09
N MET A 151 -11.63 -10.10 -12.26
CA MET A 151 -12.18 -8.87 -12.82
C MET A 151 -13.28 -8.30 -11.91
N LEU A 152 -14.25 -9.12 -11.52
CA LEU A 152 -15.32 -8.74 -10.60
C LEU A 152 -14.74 -8.25 -9.26
N THR A 153 -13.78 -8.98 -8.68
CA THR A 153 -13.14 -8.59 -7.42
C THR A 153 -12.45 -7.24 -7.53
N GLY A 154 -11.74 -6.97 -8.64
CA GLY A 154 -11.13 -5.68 -8.91
C GLY A 154 -12.15 -4.54 -8.95
N ILE A 155 -13.30 -4.74 -9.59
CA ILE A 155 -14.38 -3.74 -9.67
C ILE A 155 -15.05 -3.52 -8.29
N LEU A 156 -15.27 -4.58 -7.53
CA LEU A 156 -15.88 -4.48 -6.19
C LEU A 156 -14.95 -3.80 -5.18
N LEU A 157 -13.63 -4.02 -5.30
CA LEU A 157 -12.62 -3.28 -4.53
C LEU A 157 -12.57 -1.80 -4.94
N ALA A 158 -12.65 -1.51 -6.24
CA ALA A 158 -12.69 -0.14 -6.78
C ALA A 158 -13.90 0.66 -6.27
N ASN A 159 -15.04 0.00 -6.13
CA ASN A 159 -16.28 0.59 -5.64
C ASN A 159 -16.38 0.64 -4.11
N GLY A 160 -15.46 0.00 -3.38
CA GLY A 160 -15.46 -0.06 -1.92
C GLY A 160 -16.50 -1.02 -1.33
N THR A 161 -17.05 -1.93 -2.13
CA THR A 161 -17.99 -2.98 -1.69
C THR A 161 -17.25 -4.13 -1.00
N LEU A 162 -16.01 -4.37 -1.41
CA LEU A 162 -15.08 -5.27 -0.73
C LEU A 162 -13.92 -4.48 -0.14
N ASN A 163 -13.43 -4.94 1.01
CA ASN A 163 -12.19 -4.44 1.60
C ASN A 163 -10.96 -5.18 1.04
N ALA A 164 -9.85 -4.48 0.80
CA ALA A 164 -8.61 -5.05 0.26
C ALA A 164 -8.01 -6.19 1.11
N SER A 165 -8.39 -6.32 2.39
CA SER A 165 -7.96 -7.41 3.28
C SER A 165 -8.32 -8.81 2.77
N ILE A 166 -9.30 -8.94 1.86
CA ILE A 166 -9.63 -10.22 1.21
C ILE A 166 -8.44 -10.80 0.43
N LEU A 167 -7.55 -9.94 -0.07
CA LEU A 167 -6.42 -10.33 -0.91
C LEU A 167 -5.37 -11.13 -0.14
N ASN A 168 -5.44 -11.18 1.20
CA ASN A 168 -4.57 -12.05 2.00
C ASN A 168 -4.66 -13.53 1.58
N SER A 169 -5.83 -13.96 1.09
CA SER A 169 -6.01 -15.32 0.57
C SER A 169 -5.09 -15.64 -0.61
N LEU A 170 -4.69 -14.64 -1.40
CA LEU A 170 -3.80 -14.83 -2.55
C LEU A 170 -2.36 -15.16 -2.13
N TYR A 171 -1.97 -14.92 -0.89
CA TYR A 171 -0.64 -15.27 -0.38
C TYR A 171 -0.54 -16.73 0.10
N ASN A 172 -1.59 -17.53 -0.11
CA ASN A 172 -1.53 -18.95 0.20
C ASN A 172 -0.40 -19.64 -0.57
N GLU A 173 0.45 -20.37 0.15
CA GLU A 173 1.66 -20.99 -0.40
C GLU A 173 1.39 -21.90 -1.61
N ASN A 174 0.28 -22.62 -1.63
CA ASN A 174 -0.07 -23.50 -2.75
C ASN A 174 -0.43 -22.71 -4.01
N LEU A 175 -1.15 -21.60 -3.87
CA LEU A 175 -1.52 -20.72 -4.99
C LEU A 175 -0.29 -19.99 -5.55
N VAL A 176 0.58 -19.55 -4.66
CA VAL A 176 1.81 -18.83 -5.01
C VAL A 176 2.80 -19.75 -5.74
N LYS A 177 3.03 -20.97 -5.23
CA LYS A 177 3.92 -21.96 -5.85
C LYS A 177 3.52 -22.30 -7.29
N GLU A 178 2.22 -22.39 -7.56
CA GLU A 178 1.68 -22.73 -8.88
C GLU A 178 1.48 -21.51 -9.79
N GLY A 179 1.79 -20.30 -9.32
CA GLY A 179 1.64 -19.06 -10.09
C GLY A 179 0.19 -18.60 -10.28
N VAL A 180 -0.77 -19.25 -9.61
CA VAL A 180 -2.20 -18.89 -9.67
C VAL A 180 -2.44 -17.50 -9.08
N SER A 181 -1.76 -17.18 -7.98
CA SER A 181 -1.87 -15.88 -7.32
C SER A 181 -1.46 -14.72 -8.23
N ALA A 182 -0.31 -14.84 -8.89
CA ALA A 182 0.20 -13.82 -9.80
C ALA A 182 -0.70 -13.65 -11.03
N ALA A 183 -1.17 -14.75 -11.62
CA ALA A 183 -2.08 -14.71 -12.77
C ALA A 183 -3.43 -14.07 -12.42
N PHE A 184 -4.01 -14.42 -11.27
CA PHE A 184 -5.23 -13.80 -10.76
C PHE A 184 -5.04 -12.29 -10.49
N ALA A 185 -3.93 -11.92 -9.85
CA ALA A 185 -3.60 -10.54 -9.55
C ALA A 185 -3.50 -9.66 -10.79
N VAL A 186 -3.00 -10.19 -11.93
CA VAL A 186 -2.96 -9.45 -13.20
C VAL A 186 -4.36 -9.01 -13.64
N LYS A 187 -5.33 -9.92 -13.67
CA LYS A 187 -6.71 -9.60 -14.10
C LYS A 187 -7.38 -8.66 -13.08
N LEU A 188 -7.16 -8.90 -11.79
CA LEU A 188 -7.71 -8.07 -10.71
C LEU A 188 -7.21 -6.63 -10.77
N PHE A 189 -5.89 -6.42 -10.83
CA PHE A 189 -5.33 -5.07 -10.83
C PHE A 189 -5.63 -4.33 -12.14
N LYS A 190 -5.75 -5.03 -13.28
CA LYS A 190 -6.24 -4.44 -14.53
C LYS A 190 -7.63 -3.85 -14.35
N SER A 191 -8.57 -4.64 -13.83
CA SER A 191 -9.94 -4.17 -13.61
C SER A 191 -9.99 -3.06 -12.57
N TRP A 192 -9.26 -3.20 -11.45
CA TRP A 192 -9.27 -2.17 -10.40
C TRP A 192 -8.69 -0.83 -10.89
N ILE A 193 -7.55 -0.85 -11.58
CA ILE A 193 -6.93 0.38 -12.11
C ILE A 193 -7.82 0.98 -13.20
N ASN A 194 -8.45 0.16 -14.06
CA ASN A 194 -9.38 0.66 -15.08
C ASN A 194 -10.60 1.37 -14.48
N GLU A 195 -11.16 0.86 -13.37
CA GLU A 195 -12.29 1.49 -12.69
C GLU A 195 -11.93 2.80 -11.97
N LYS A 196 -10.66 2.94 -11.57
CA LYS A 196 -10.15 4.09 -10.82
C LYS A 196 -8.80 4.50 -11.38
N ASP A 197 -7.73 4.32 -10.59
CA ASP A 197 -6.36 4.58 -10.93
C ASP A 197 -5.45 3.84 -9.95
N ILE A 198 -4.13 3.87 -10.20
CA ILE A 198 -3.13 3.29 -9.30
C ILE A 198 -3.12 3.93 -7.91
N ASN A 199 -3.53 5.20 -7.77
CA ASN A 199 -3.56 5.89 -6.47
C ASN A 199 -4.64 5.32 -5.55
N ALA A 200 -5.83 5.03 -6.09
CA ALA A 200 -6.92 4.40 -5.36
C ALA A 200 -6.55 2.99 -4.89
N VAL A 201 -5.84 2.22 -5.72
CA VAL A 201 -5.25 0.92 -5.35
C VAL A 201 -4.26 1.11 -4.20
N ALA A 202 -3.29 2.01 -4.35
CA ALA A 202 -2.25 2.27 -3.35
C ALA A 202 -2.83 2.72 -2.00
N VAL A 203 -3.86 3.56 -1.99
CA VAL A 203 -4.56 3.97 -0.76
C VAL A 203 -5.25 2.77 -0.10
N SER A 204 -5.92 1.94 -0.90
CA SER A 204 -6.66 0.77 -0.39
C SER A 204 -5.74 -0.29 0.18
N LEU A 205 -4.61 -0.58 -0.47
CA LEU A 205 -3.60 -1.51 0.02
C LEU A 205 -2.91 -1.02 1.29
N ARG A 206 -2.58 0.28 1.37
CA ARG A 206 -1.98 0.88 2.58
C ARG A 206 -2.90 0.79 3.79
N LYS A 207 -4.21 0.98 3.63
CA LYS A 207 -5.18 0.88 4.73
C LYS A 207 -5.17 -0.49 5.43
N VAL A 208 -4.74 -1.53 4.72
CA VAL A 208 -4.68 -2.90 5.23
C VAL A 208 -3.25 -3.45 5.33
N ASN A 209 -2.23 -2.57 5.22
CA ASN A 209 -0.80 -2.92 5.27
C ASN A 209 -0.38 -3.99 4.25
N MET A 210 -0.96 -3.95 3.04
CA MET A 210 -0.65 -4.89 1.96
C MET A 210 0.22 -4.30 0.84
N ASP A 211 0.49 -3.00 0.91
CA ASP A 211 1.34 -2.26 -0.04
C ASP A 211 2.77 -2.82 -0.13
N ASN A 212 3.32 -3.32 0.97
CA ASN A 212 4.67 -3.91 1.02
C ASN A 212 4.70 -5.42 0.74
N ARG A 213 3.54 -6.05 0.49
CA ARG A 213 3.39 -7.52 0.39
C ARG A 213 3.12 -8.01 -1.02
N LEU A 214 3.04 -7.11 -2.00
CA LEU A 214 2.75 -7.47 -3.40
C LEU A 214 3.76 -8.45 -3.99
N MET A 215 5.00 -8.44 -3.50
CA MET A 215 6.04 -9.40 -3.89
C MET A 215 5.71 -10.83 -3.48
N GLU A 216 4.94 -11.03 -2.40
CA GLU A 216 4.51 -12.33 -1.89
C GLU A 216 3.52 -13.06 -2.82
N LEU A 217 3.05 -12.41 -3.88
CA LEU A 217 2.30 -13.07 -4.96
C LEU A 217 3.17 -14.08 -5.74
N PHE A 218 4.50 -14.01 -5.59
CA PHE A 218 5.47 -14.89 -6.22
C PHE A 218 6.18 -15.79 -5.21
N PRO A 219 6.62 -16.99 -5.63
CA PRO A 219 7.48 -17.84 -4.80
C PRO A 219 8.76 -17.13 -4.37
N ALA A 220 9.31 -17.48 -3.22
CA ALA A 220 10.47 -16.80 -2.61
C ALA A 220 11.66 -16.58 -3.56
N ASN A 221 11.95 -17.55 -4.45
CA ASN A 221 13.03 -17.46 -5.44
C ASN A 221 12.75 -16.49 -6.61
N LYS A 222 11.57 -15.88 -6.66
CA LYS A 222 11.12 -14.92 -7.69
C LYS A 222 10.68 -13.58 -7.09
N GLN A 223 10.87 -13.36 -5.79
CA GLN A 223 10.52 -12.10 -5.12
C GLN A 223 11.59 -11.03 -5.33
N SER A 224 11.80 -10.62 -6.58
CA SER A 224 12.69 -9.51 -6.96
C SER A 224 11.91 -8.44 -7.72
N VAL A 225 12.28 -7.16 -7.52
CA VAL A 225 11.55 -6.05 -8.15
C VAL A 225 11.70 -6.08 -9.67
N GLU A 226 12.79 -6.64 -10.18
CA GLU A 226 13.00 -6.91 -11.59
C GLU A 226 12.00 -7.94 -12.11
N HIS A 227 11.84 -9.07 -11.41
CA HIS A 227 10.86 -10.10 -11.79
C HIS A 227 9.43 -9.56 -11.75
N PHE A 228 9.06 -8.89 -10.65
CA PHE A 228 7.75 -8.27 -10.48
C PHE A 228 7.48 -7.26 -11.60
N SER A 229 8.43 -6.33 -11.83
CA SER A 229 8.30 -5.29 -12.84
C SER A 229 8.12 -5.89 -14.23
N LYS A 230 8.94 -6.89 -14.57
CA LYS A 230 8.86 -7.57 -15.88
C LYS A 230 7.50 -8.24 -16.06
N TYR A 231 7.10 -9.08 -15.11
CA TYR A 231 5.86 -9.85 -15.18
C TYR A 231 4.62 -8.95 -15.35
N PHE A 232 4.49 -7.92 -14.51
CA PHE A 232 3.34 -7.04 -14.56
C PHE A 232 3.39 -6.05 -15.73
N THR A 233 4.57 -5.58 -16.14
CA THR A 233 4.70 -4.71 -17.33
C THR A 233 4.37 -5.46 -18.62
N GLU A 234 4.86 -6.69 -18.79
CA GLU A 234 4.51 -7.57 -19.94
C GLU A 234 3.01 -7.86 -19.98
N ALA A 235 2.38 -7.95 -18.80
CA ALA A 235 0.94 -8.07 -18.69
C ALA A 235 0.18 -6.75 -18.95
N GLY A 236 0.83 -5.61 -19.20
CA GLY A 236 0.17 -4.31 -19.43
C GLY A 236 -0.13 -3.49 -18.16
N LEU A 237 0.49 -3.83 -17.04
CA LEU A 237 0.36 -3.15 -15.73
C LEU A 237 1.65 -2.42 -15.35
N LYS A 238 2.09 -1.51 -16.23
CA LYS A 238 3.30 -0.70 -16.01
C LYS A 238 3.19 0.19 -14.76
N GLU A 239 2.03 0.80 -14.53
CA GLU A 239 1.78 1.68 -13.37
C GLU A 239 1.95 0.93 -12.04
N LEU A 240 1.49 -0.32 -11.95
CA LEU A 240 1.67 -1.16 -10.77
C LEU A 240 3.15 -1.51 -10.56
N SER A 241 3.87 -1.77 -11.65
CA SER A 241 5.31 -2.06 -11.62
C SER A 241 6.12 -0.85 -11.10
N GLU A 242 5.79 0.36 -11.59
CA GLU A 242 6.38 1.61 -11.12
C GLU A 242 6.04 1.89 -9.67
N TYR A 243 4.79 1.62 -9.26
CA TYR A 243 4.36 1.74 -7.87
C TYR A 243 5.21 0.88 -6.92
N VAL A 244 5.40 -0.41 -7.21
CA VAL A 244 6.20 -1.31 -6.36
C VAL A 244 7.67 -0.89 -6.31
N ARG A 245 8.25 -0.47 -7.44
CA ARG A 245 9.63 0.05 -7.48
C ARG A 245 9.80 1.31 -6.63
N ASN A 246 8.82 2.21 -6.69
CA ASN A 246 8.80 3.42 -5.88
C ASN A 246 8.66 3.07 -4.38
N GLN A 247 7.80 2.10 -4.01
CA GLN A 247 7.69 1.65 -2.62
C GLN A 247 8.99 1.05 -2.09
N GLN A 248 9.66 0.19 -2.88
CA GLN A 248 10.96 -0.37 -2.49
C GLN A 248 11.99 0.75 -2.26
N THR A 249 12.04 1.73 -3.16
CA THR A 249 12.96 2.86 -3.05
C THR A 249 12.68 3.69 -1.78
N ILE A 250 11.41 3.95 -1.48
CA ILE A 250 11.01 4.67 -0.26
C ILE A 250 11.37 3.85 0.99
N GLY A 251 11.10 2.54 0.98
CA GLY A 251 11.43 1.61 2.06
C GLY A 251 12.92 1.58 2.35
N ALA A 252 13.74 1.40 1.31
CA ALA A 252 15.21 1.40 1.44
C ALA A 252 15.75 2.71 2.02
N ARG A 253 15.20 3.86 1.59
CA ARG A 253 15.60 5.17 2.15
C ARG A 253 15.23 5.32 3.63
N LYS A 254 14.04 4.87 4.01
CA LYS A 254 13.59 4.91 5.42
C LYS A 254 14.42 3.99 6.31
N GLU A 255 14.72 2.78 5.84
CA GLU A 255 15.54 1.84 6.59
C GLU A 255 16.97 2.35 6.72
N LEU A 256 17.55 2.90 5.65
CA LEU A 256 18.85 3.56 5.69
C LEU A 256 18.87 4.70 6.72
N GLN A 257 17.86 5.58 6.72
CA GLN A 257 17.76 6.67 7.68
C GLN A 257 17.68 6.16 9.12
N LYS A 258 16.87 5.12 9.36
CA LYS A 258 16.68 4.53 10.68
C LYS A 258 17.98 3.92 11.20
N GLU A 259 18.63 3.06 10.41
CA GLU A 259 19.90 2.44 10.82
C GLU A 259 21.01 3.49 11.02
N LEU A 260 21.06 4.52 10.16
CA LEU A 260 21.99 5.65 10.34
C LEU A 260 21.79 6.33 11.71
N GLN A 261 20.55 6.63 12.08
CA GLN A 261 20.23 7.23 13.38
C GLN A 261 20.60 6.29 14.54
N GLU A 262 20.38 4.98 14.40
CA GLU A 262 20.77 3.99 15.40
C GLU A 262 22.30 3.92 15.56
N GLN A 263 23.06 3.85 14.46
CA GLN A 263 24.53 3.89 14.47
C GLN A 263 25.08 5.15 15.15
N MET A 264 24.51 6.31 14.83
CA MET A 264 24.87 7.58 15.47
C MET A 264 24.55 7.58 16.96
N SER A 265 23.42 6.99 17.38
CA SER A 265 23.02 6.90 18.79
C SER A 265 23.95 5.99 19.61
N ARG A 266 24.50 4.93 18.99
CA ARG A 266 25.50 4.04 19.59
C ARG A 266 26.90 4.67 19.66
N GLY A 267 27.14 5.71 18.88
CA GLY A 267 28.45 6.34 18.74
C GLY A 267 29.39 5.51 17.88
N ASP A 268 28.85 4.78 16.90
CA ASP A 268 29.65 3.94 16.00
C ASP A 268 30.69 4.79 15.23
N PRO A 269 31.90 4.27 14.95
CA PRO A 269 32.92 5.03 14.23
C PRO A 269 32.46 5.46 12.84
N PHE A 270 32.72 6.72 12.46
CA PHE A 270 32.29 7.24 11.15
C PHE A 270 32.79 6.41 9.97
N LYS A 271 33.96 5.78 10.08
CA LYS A 271 34.48 4.87 9.04
C LYS A 271 33.53 3.72 8.76
N ASP A 272 32.94 3.14 9.80
CA ASP A 272 32.04 1.98 9.68
C ASP A 272 30.68 2.43 9.14
N ILE A 273 30.18 3.58 9.60
CA ILE A 273 28.98 4.23 9.06
C ILE A 273 29.13 4.52 7.56
N ILE A 274 30.27 5.09 7.14
CA ILE A 274 30.55 5.40 5.74
C ILE A 274 30.57 4.13 4.88
N LEU A 275 31.19 3.06 5.37
CA LEU A 275 31.22 1.77 4.66
C LEU A 275 29.82 1.21 4.48
N TYR A 276 29.02 1.17 5.55
CA TYR A 276 27.63 0.71 5.52
C TYR A 276 26.78 1.52 4.51
N VAL A 277 26.83 2.85 4.57
CA VAL A 277 26.05 3.70 3.65
C VAL A 277 26.48 3.48 2.20
N LYS A 278 27.79 3.32 1.91
CA LYS A 278 28.28 3.03 0.56
C LYS A 278 27.81 1.67 0.04
N GLU A 279 27.68 0.67 0.91
CA GLU A 279 27.11 -0.64 0.56
C GLU A 279 25.61 -0.54 0.25
N GLU A 280 24.84 0.15 1.09
CA GLU A 280 23.40 0.34 0.88
C GLU A 280 23.09 1.21 -0.35
N MET A 281 23.95 2.19 -0.68
CA MET A 281 23.88 2.94 -1.94
C MET A 281 23.97 2.03 -3.15
N LYS A 282 24.95 1.13 -3.18
CA LYS A 282 25.16 0.19 -4.29
C LYS A 282 24.03 -0.83 -4.39
N LYS A 283 23.64 -1.40 -3.25
CA LYS A 283 22.62 -2.45 -3.15
C LYS A 283 21.23 -1.97 -3.57
N ASN A 284 20.84 -0.75 -3.18
CA ASN A 284 19.51 -0.20 -3.47
C ASN A 284 19.51 0.87 -4.55
N ASN A 285 20.64 1.08 -5.24
CA ASN A 285 20.84 2.11 -6.26
C ASN A 285 20.41 3.52 -5.79
N ILE A 286 20.82 3.90 -4.57
CA ILE A 286 20.51 5.21 -3.99
C ILE A 286 21.58 6.21 -4.41
N SER A 287 21.16 7.33 -4.99
CA SER A 287 22.08 8.37 -5.44
C SER A 287 22.73 9.13 -4.27
N GLU A 288 23.93 9.67 -4.50
CA GLU A 288 24.66 10.45 -3.50
C GLU A 288 23.86 11.67 -3.02
N GLN A 289 23.13 12.34 -3.92
CA GLN A 289 22.24 13.47 -3.58
C GLN A 289 21.12 13.05 -2.60
N THR A 290 20.61 11.83 -2.77
CA THR A 290 19.58 11.29 -1.86
C THR A 290 20.20 10.95 -0.51
N VAL A 291 21.38 10.32 -0.52
CA VAL A 291 22.10 9.94 0.70
C VAL A 291 22.50 11.16 1.51
N ILE A 292 23.08 12.19 0.90
CA ILE A 292 23.50 13.39 1.66
C ILE A 292 22.30 14.10 2.31
N ALA A 293 21.14 14.10 1.65
CA ALA A 293 19.91 14.61 2.24
C ALA A 293 19.47 13.77 3.45
N ILE A 294 19.56 12.44 3.37
CA ILE A 294 19.24 11.52 4.49
C ILE A 294 20.23 11.71 5.64
N ILE A 295 21.54 11.81 5.35
CA ILE A 295 22.59 12.04 6.36
C ILE A 295 22.33 13.37 7.06
N TRP A 296 22.10 14.46 6.31
CA TRP A 296 21.76 15.76 6.89
C TRP A 296 20.56 15.66 7.84
N SER A 297 19.45 15.09 7.37
CA SER A 297 18.25 14.93 8.21
C SER A 297 18.52 14.07 9.45
N SER A 298 19.34 13.03 9.33
CA SER A 298 19.73 12.15 10.44
C SER A 298 20.55 12.92 11.46
N VAL A 299 21.65 13.56 11.04
CA VAL A 299 22.54 14.36 11.88
C VAL A 299 21.79 15.48 12.59
N MET A 300 20.90 16.19 11.91
CA MET A 300 20.14 17.29 12.52
C MET A 300 19.06 16.82 13.50
N SER A 301 18.69 15.54 13.46
CA SER A 301 17.71 14.93 14.36
C SER A 301 18.31 14.30 15.62
N THR A 302 19.64 14.11 15.69
CA THR A 302 20.29 13.46 16.85
C THR A 302 20.42 14.36 18.08
N VAL A 303 20.08 15.64 17.97
CA VAL A 303 20.30 16.65 19.02
C VAL A 303 19.01 17.41 19.31
N GLU A 304 18.76 17.64 20.60
CA GLU A 304 17.75 18.61 21.03
C GLU A 304 18.34 20.03 20.97
N TRP A 305 17.71 20.87 20.15
CA TRP A 305 18.22 22.20 19.83
C TRP A 305 17.82 23.25 20.87
N ASN A 306 18.76 24.14 21.18
CA ASN A 306 18.47 25.31 22.01
C ASN A 306 17.44 26.23 21.33
N LYS A 307 16.61 26.89 22.15
CA LYS A 307 15.60 27.86 21.68
C LYS A 307 16.11 29.30 21.62
N LYS A 308 17.31 29.57 22.13
CA LYS A 308 17.97 30.88 22.02
C LYS A 308 18.83 30.91 20.76
N GLU A 309 18.60 31.91 19.91
CA GLU A 309 19.20 32.03 18.57
C GLU A 309 20.74 32.00 18.60
N GLU A 310 21.38 32.69 19.55
CA GLU A 310 22.85 32.72 19.65
C GLU A 310 23.42 31.37 20.12
N LEU A 311 22.78 30.75 21.12
CA LEU A 311 23.23 29.47 21.67
C LEU A 311 23.02 28.31 20.68
N VAL A 312 21.91 28.33 19.92
CA VAL A 312 21.66 27.29 18.93
C VAL A 312 22.64 27.36 17.77
N ALA A 313 23.06 28.56 17.37
CA ALA A 313 24.07 28.72 16.33
C ALA A 313 25.41 28.10 16.77
N GLU A 314 25.89 28.39 17.98
CA GLU A 314 27.13 27.79 18.50
C GLU A 314 27.01 26.27 18.68
N GLN A 315 25.88 25.79 19.22
CA GLN A 315 25.58 24.37 19.36
C GLN A 315 25.61 23.67 17.99
N ALA A 316 24.97 24.25 16.97
CA ALA A 316 24.92 23.71 15.62
C ALA A 316 26.31 23.60 15.01
N ILE A 317 27.15 24.64 15.13
CA ILE A 317 28.52 24.60 14.62
C ILE A 317 29.35 23.52 15.32
N LYS A 318 29.24 23.39 16.65
CA LYS A 318 29.96 22.35 17.40
C LYS A 318 29.52 20.94 16.97
N HIS A 319 28.21 20.72 16.84
CA HIS A 319 27.63 19.46 16.40
C HIS A 319 28.05 19.11 14.97
N LEU A 320 27.79 20.01 14.02
CA LEU A 320 28.08 19.78 12.62
C LEU A 320 29.58 19.60 12.33
N LYS A 321 30.45 20.26 13.10
CA LYS A 321 31.91 20.06 13.00
C LYS A 321 32.31 18.62 13.34
N GLN A 322 31.63 17.99 14.29
CA GLN A 322 31.88 16.58 14.61
C GLN A 322 31.51 15.65 13.45
N TYR A 323 30.43 15.97 12.72
CA TYR A 323 29.92 15.16 11.62
C TYR A 323 30.49 15.54 10.24
N SER A 324 31.36 16.55 10.15
CA SER A 324 31.98 16.96 8.89
C SER A 324 32.67 15.80 8.13
N PRO A 325 33.43 14.88 8.77
CA PRO A 325 34.04 13.75 8.05
C PRO A 325 33.01 12.82 7.40
N LEU A 326 31.85 12.63 8.03
CA LEU A 326 30.76 11.83 7.47
C LEU A 326 30.12 12.56 6.29
N LEU A 327 29.84 13.85 6.43
CA LEU A 327 29.24 14.65 5.35
C LEU A 327 30.17 14.73 4.13
N ALA A 328 31.46 14.98 4.34
CA ALA A 328 32.49 15.05 3.30
C ALA A 328 32.55 13.76 2.45
N ALA A 329 32.34 12.60 3.08
CA ALA A 329 32.36 11.31 2.39
C ALA A 329 31.22 11.12 1.37
N PHE A 330 30.17 11.97 1.42
CA PHE A 330 29.00 11.94 0.55
C PHE A 330 28.70 13.30 -0.10
N THR A 331 29.71 14.15 -0.19
CA THR A 331 29.73 15.41 -0.96
C THR A 331 30.93 15.42 -1.89
N THR A 332 31.08 14.36 -2.68
CA THR A 332 32.18 14.17 -3.64
C THR A 332 31.86 14.73 -5.03
N GLN A 333 30.59 15.11 -5.26
CA GLN A 333 30.11 15.71 -6.50
C GLN A 333 29.52 17.10 -6.20
N GLY A 334 29.73 18.06 -7.11
CA GLY A 334 29.15 19.40 -6.97
C GLY A 334 27.62 19.39 -6.85
N GLN A 335 26.93 18.39 -7.42
CA GLN A 335 25.48 18.25 -7.27
C GLN A 335 25.05 17.76 -5.87
N SER A 336 25.81 16.90 -5.21
CA SER A 336 25.56 16.50 -3.81
C SER A 336 25.84 17.64 -2.85
N GLU A 337 26.91 18.40 -3.07
CA GLU A 337 27.24 19.62 -2.32
C GLU A 337 26.12 20.66 -2.42
N LEU A 338 25.66 20.94 -3.65
CA LEU A 338 24.53 21.84 -3.87
C LEU A 338 23.26 21.31 -3.17
N THR A 339 23.01 20.00 -3.21
CA THR A 339 21.86 19.39 -2.52
C THR A 339 21.94 19.59 -1.01
N LEU A 340 23.12 19.42 -0.41
CA LEU A 340 23.35 19.71 1.01
C LEU A 340 23.10 21.19 1.32
N LEU A 341 23.60 22.11 0.48
CA LEU A 341 23.41 23.55 0.66
C LEU A 341 21.93 23.96 0.64
N LEU A 342 21.14 23.37 -0.28
CA LEU A 342 19.69 23.57 -0.32
C LEU A 342 19.00 23.02 0.93
N LYS A 343 19.47 21.88 1.46
CA LYS A 343 18.93 21.30 2.70
C LYS A 343 19.25 22.13 3.94
N ILE A 344 20.44 22.74 4.00
CA ILE A 344 20.81 23.70 5.06
C ILE A 344 19.92 24.94 4.96
N GLN A 345 19.71 25.49 3.75
CA GLN A 345 18.85 26.65 3.53
C GLN A 345 17.42 26.39 3.98
N GLU A 346 16.85 25.26 3.54
CA GLU A 346 15.51 24.82 3.93
C GLU A 346 15.39 24.68 5.45
N TYR A 347 16.33 23.99 6.09
CA TYR A 347 16.31 23.79 7.55
C TYR A 347 16.41 25.10 8.33
N CYS A 348 17.32 26.00 7.92
CA CYS A 348 17.51 27.29 8.61
C CYS A 348 16.32 28.22 8.45
N TYR A 349 15.55 28.09 7.35
CA TYR A 349 14.32 28.84 7.14
C TYR A 349 13.15 28.27 7.94
N ASP A 350 12.96 26.94 7.89
CA ASP A 350 11.85 26.26 8.55
C ASP A 350 12.01 26.28 10.09
N ASN A 351 13.23 26.50 10.60
CA ASN A 351 13.53 26.67 12.02
C ASN A 351 14.02 28.10 12.33
N ILE A 352 13.14 28.95 12.87
CA ILE A 352 13.40 30.38 13.10
C ILE A 352 14.67 30.65 13.93
N HIS A 353 15.05 29.75 14.84
CA HIS A 353 16.25 29.92 15.68
C HIS A 353 17.55 29.74 14.90
N PHE A 354 17.51 29.11 13.71
CA PHE A 354 18.66 28.87 12.85
C PHE A 354 18.87 29.96 11.78
N MET A 355 18.01 30.99 11.73
CA MET A 355 18.10 32.03 10.70
C MET A 355 19.46 32.72 10.65
N LYS A 356 20.14 32.93 11.79
CA LYS A 356 21.52 33.48 11.86
C LYS A 356 22.63 32.42 11.82
N ALA A 357 22.29 31.13 11.81
CA ALA A 357 23.26 30.04 11.75
C ALA A 357 23.68 29.70 10.32
N PHE A 358 22.85 30.02 9.32
CA PHE A 358 23.06 29.64 7.92
C PHE A 358 24.47 29.94 7.41
N GLN A 359 24.89 31.21 7.43
CA GLN A 359 26.23 31.60 6.98
C GLN A 359 27.33 30.87 7.75
N LYS A 360 27.20 30.74 9.07
CA LYS A 360 28.20 30.08 9.92
C LYS A 360 28.35 28.60 9.54
N ILE A 361 27.24 27.92 9.22
CA ILE A 361 27.24 26.52 8.80
C ILE A 361 27.92 26.37 7.45
N VAL A 362 27.61 27.23 6.48
CA VAL A 362 28.24 27.17 5.15
C VAL A 362 29.75 27.44 5.25
N VAL A 363 30.16 28.44 6.02
CA VAL A 363 31.59 28.73 6.26
C VAL A 363 32.29 27.58 6.96
N LEU A 364 31.65 26.92 7.94
CA LEU A 364 32.20 25.72 8.58
C LEU A 364 32.41 24.61 7.56
N PHE A 365 31.42 24.33 6.73
CA PHE A 365 31.48 23.25 5.75
C PHE A 365 32.46 23.54 4.61
N TYR A 366 32.62 24.79 4.21
CA TYR A 366 33.70 25.20 3.31
C TYR A 366 35.07 24.90 3.93
N LYS A 367 35.32 25.35 5.17
CA LYS A 367 36.60 25.12 5.87
C LYS A 367 36.88 23.65 6.18
N ALA A 368 35.84 22.83 6.25
CA ALA A 368 35.95 21.41 6.54
C ALA A 368 35.94 20.54 5.27
N GLU A 369 36.08 21.15 4.08
CA GLU A 369 36.10 20.45 2.78
C GLU A 369 34.82 19.62 2.51
N VAL A 370 33.70 20.03 3.10
CA VAL A 370 32.37 19.45 2.84
C VAL A 370 31.69 20.17 1.68
N LEU A 371 31.96 21.46 1.50
CA LEU A 371 31.48 22.26 0.38
C LEU A 371 32.68 22.93 -0.29
N SER A 372 32.75 22.83 -1.62
CA SER A 372 33.69 23.56 -2.44
C SER A 372 33.12 24.93 -2.85
N GLU A 373 33.95 25.73 -3.51
CA GLU A 373 33.58 27.07 -3.95
C GLU A 373 32.48 27.06 -5.01
N GLU A 374 32.60 26.24 -6.06
CA GLU A 374 31.68 26.28 -7.20
C GLU A 374 30.20 26.09 -6.80
N PRO A 375 29.82 25.12 -5.94
CA PRO A 375 28.42 24.94 -5.55
C PRO A 375 27.89 26.10 -4.69
N ILE A 376 28.74 26.74 -3.89
CA ILE A 376 28.38 27.92 -3.09
C ILE A 376 28.09 29.10 -4.03
N LEU A 377 28.96 29.35 -5.00
CA LEU A 377 28.78 30.41 -6.00
C LEU A 377 27.53 30.17 -6.86
N LYS A 378 27.33 28.92 -7.30
CA LYS A 378 26.15 28.51 -8.08
C LYS A 378 24.85 28.71 -7.29
N TRP A 379 24.82 28.29 -6.03
CA TRP A 379 23.68 28.53 -5.14
C TRP A 379 23.39 30.03 -4.98
N TYR A 380 24.42 30.84 -4.75
CA TYR A 380 24.27 32.28 -4.58
C TYR A 380 23.69 32.96 -5.83
N LYS A 381 24.14 32.55 -7.01
CA LYS A 381 23.73 33.13 -8.30
C LYS A 381 22.27 32.81 -8.63
N ASP A 382 21.91 31.52 -8.72
CA ASP A 382 20.60 31.12 -9.27
C ASP A 382 20.03 29.80 -8.76
N ALA A 383 20.81 28.96 -8.08
CA ALA A 383 20.32 27.65 -7.63
C ALA A 383 19.64 27.65 -6.25
N HIS A 384 19.56 28.78 -5.55
CA HIS A 384 18.93 28.89 -4.21
C HIS A 384 17.40 28.71 -4.22
N LEU A 385 16.86 28.27 -3.09
CA LEU A 385 15.41 28.19 -2.88
C LEU A 385 14.79 29.58 -2.66
N ALA A 386 13.49 29.71 -2.93
CA ALA A 386 12.73 30.91 -2.54
C ALA A 386 12.65 31.09 -1.01
N LYS A 387 12.70 29.99 -0.25
CA LYS A 387 12.68 29.96 1.22
C LYS A 387 13.85 30.77 1.79
N GLY A 388 13.57 31.90 2.43
CA GLY A 388 14.59 32.74 3.07
C GLY A 388 15.58 33.43 2.12
N LYS A 389 15.28 33.48 0.82
CA LYS A 389 16.18 33.98 -0.24
C LYS A 389 16.86 35.31 0.10
N SER A 390 16.07 36.37 0.35
CA SER A 390 16.61 37.72 0.58
C SER A 390 17.54 37.77 1.80
N VAL A 391 17.17 37.06 2.86
CA VAL A 391 17.93 37.04 4.10
C VAL A 391 19.25 36.28 3.93
N PHE A 392 19.22 35.09 3.33
CA PHE A 392 20.41 34.27 3.20
C PHE A 392 21.39 34.77 2.15
N LEU A 393 20.91 35.37 1.05
CA LEU A 393 21.79 36.04 0.09
C LEU A 393 22.50 37.24 0.71
N GLU A 394 21.81 38.03 1.54
CA GLU A 394 22.45 39.14 2.25
C GLU A 394 23.50 38.64 3.25
N GLN A 395 23.19 37.59 4.02
CA GLN A 395 24.15 37.00 4.96
C GLN A 395 25.40 36.45 4.27
N MET A 396 25.26 35.88 3.07
CA MET A 396 26.36 35.26 2.34
C MET A 396 27.19 36.24 1.51
N LYS A 397 26.71 37.47 1.28
CA LYS A 397 27.32 38.45 0.36
C LYS A 397 28.81 38.65 0.58
N LYS A 398 29.23 39.00 1.79
CA LYS A 398 30.66 39.23 2.12
C LYS A 398 31.53 37.98 1.92
N PHE A 399 30.97 36.80 2.20
CA PHE A 399 31.70 35.55 2.05
C PHE A 399 31.86 35.17 0.58
N VAL A 400 30.83 35.40 -0.24
CA VAL A 400 30.89 35.17 -1.69
C VAL A 400 31.80 36.18 -2.40
N GLU A 401 31.79 37.45 -1.98
CA GLU A 401 32.76 38.45 -2.46
C GLU A 401 34.19 38.02 -2.14
N TRP A 402 34.43 37.48 -0.93
CA TRP A 402 35.74 36.96 -0.56
C TRP A 402 36.16 35.75 -1.38
N LEU A 403 35.26 34.79 -1.64
CA LEU A 403 35.56 33.60 -2.47
C LEU A 403 36.03 34.01 -3.87
N LYS A 404 35.26 34.86 -4.56
CA LYS A 404 35.60 35.35 -5.91
C LYS A 404 36.94 36.07 -5.98
N ASN A 405 37.25 36.90 -4.98
CA ASN A 405 38.51 37.66 -4.96
C ASN A 405 39.71 36.75 -4.64
N ALA A 406 39.52 35.71 -3.81
CA ALA A 406 40.58 34.75 -3.49
C ALA A 406 40.96 33.91 -4.73
N GLU A 407 39.99 33.60 -5.60
CA GLU A 407 40.23 32.94 -6.88
C GLU A 407 41.04 33.85 -7.84
N GLU A 408 40.65 35.13 -7.98
CA GLU A 408 41.34 36.13 -8.83
C GLU A 408 42.81 36.40 -8.42
N GLU A 409 43.12 36.40 -7.12
CA GLU A 409 44.51 36.53 -6.62
C GLU A 409 45.35 35.26 -6.89
N SER A 410 44.74 34.08 -6.88
CA SER A 410 45.44 32.81 -7.12
C SER A 410 45.72 32.53 -8.60
N GLU A 411 44.84 32.98 -9.51
CA GLU A 411 45.08 32.90 -10.96
C GLU A 411 46.13 33.92 -11.43
N SER A 412 46.13 35.13 -10.88
CA SER A 412 47.12 36.16 -11.23
C SER A 412 48.54 35.83 -10.75
N GLU A 413 48.70 35.18 -9.58
CA GLU A 413 50.01 34.68 -9.14
C GLU A 413 50.53 33.50 -10.00
N ALA A 414 49.65 32.73 -10.64
CA ALA A 414 50.04 31.66 -11.56
C ALA A 414 50.44 32.18 -12.95
N GLU A 415 49.85 33.29 -13.41
CA GLU A 415 50.23 33.94 -14.69
C GLU A 415 51.48 34.84 -14.58
N GLU A 416 51.79 35.38 -13.39
CA GLU A 416 53.04 36.13 -13.16
C GLU A 416 54.26 35.24 -12.83
N GLY A 417 54.05 33.93 -12.73
CA GLY A 417 55.07 32.93 -12.39
C GLY A 417 55.70 32.17 -13.56
N ASP A 418 55.32 32.47 -14.81
CA ASP A 418 55.79 31.79 -16.04
C ASP A 418 56.75 32.65 -16.89
#